data_AF-A0A932QBY6-F1
#
_entry.id   AF-A0A932QBY6-F1
#
_cell.length_a   1.000
_cell.length_b   1.000
_cell.length_c   1.000
_cell.angle_alpha   90.00
_cell.angle_beta   90.00
_cell.angle_gamma   90.00
#
_symmetry.space_group_name_H-M   'P 1'
#
loop_
_entity.id
_entity.type
_entity.pdbx_description
1 polymer ?
#
loop_
_entity_poly.entity_id
_entity_poly.type
_entity_poly.pdbx_seq_one_letter_code
_entity_poly.pdbx_strand_id
1 'polypeptide(L)'
;MEIQCNGTASEIYHKIKTKFLSYKDQGKLKSISDIAWDDAKAIALASGTGFKAKIQCRDGKVMVDLDLNFLLKAMRGQIEDGIKATISKALV
;
A
#
# COMPACT_ATOMS: atom_id res chain seq x y z
N MET A 1 8.09 -1.46 -6.50
CA MET A 1 7.21 -1.50 -7.68
C MET A 1 6.58 -0.12 -7.92
N GLU A 2 6.20 0.19 -9.16
CA GLU A 2 5.58 1.48 -9.53
C GLU A 2 4.24 1.22 -10.22
N ILE A 3 3.20 1.98 -9.85
CA ILE A 3 1.84 1.86 -10.39
C ILE A 3 1.45 3.22 -10.97
N GLN A 4 1.14 3.28 -12.26
CA GLN A 4 0.67 4.49 -12.93
C GLN A 4 -0.82 4.71 -12.61
N CYS A 5 -1.20 5.96 -12.34
CA CYS A 5 -2.58 6.33 -12.02
C CYS A 5 -2.85 7.80 -12.31
N ASN A 6 -4.12 8.19 -12.45
CA ASN A 6 -4.48 9.58 -12.69
C ASN A 6 -4.75 10.33 -11.38
N GLY A 7 -4.29 11.58 -11.30
CA GLY A 7 -4.52 12.48 -10.18
C GLY A 7 -3.24 13.05 -9.57
N THR A 8 -3.41 14.00 -8.65
CA THR A 8 -2.33 14.55 -7.82
C THR A 8 -1.96 13.59 -6.69
N ALA A 9 -0.75 13.74 -6.14
CA ALA A 9 -0.24 12.94 -5.05
C ALA A 9 -1.21 12.91 -3.85
N SER A 10 -1.81 14.06 -3.52
CA SER A 10 -2.78 14.20 -2.44
C SER A 10 -4.08 13.45 -2.71
N GLU A 11 -4.65 13.56 -3.91
CA GLU A 11 -5.88 12.84 -4.29
C GLU A 11 -5.67 11.32 -4.26
N ILE A 12 -4.55 10.88 -4.83
CA ILE A 12 -4.13 9.47 -4.84
C ILE A 12 -4.00 8.96 -3.40
N TYR A 13 -3.31 9.72 -2.56
CA TYR A 13 -3.11 9.39 -1.15
C TYR A 13 -4.43 9.30 -0.38
N HIS A 14 -5.33 10.26 -0.54
CA HIS A 14 -6.64 10.25 0.10
C HIS A 14 -7.49 9.04 -0.32
N LYS A 15 -7.49 8.68 -1.61
CA LYS A 15 -8.19 7.49 -2.11
C LYS A 15 -7.64 6.20 -1.49
N ILE A 16 -6.31 6.06 -1.47
CA ILE A 16 -5.64 4.91 -0.86
C ILE A 16 -5.95 4.84 0.64
N LYS A 17 -5.80 5.94 1.38
CA LYS A 17 -6.09 6.03 2.82
C LYS A 17 -7.52 5.59 3.14
N THR A 18 -8.49 6.16 2.43
CA THR A 18 -9.92 5.83 2.61
C THR A 18 -10.19 4.35 2.32
N LYS A 19 -9.64 3.79 1.24
CA LYS A 19 -9.86 2.39 0.89
C LYS A 19 -9.21 1.43 1.88
N PHE A 20 -7.98 1.71 2.30
CA PHE A 20 -7.25 0.88 3.27
C PHE A 20 -7.94 0.88 4.63
N LEU A 21 -8.41 2.04 5.12
CA LEU A 21 -9.20 2.11 6.34
C LEU A 21 -10.49 1.29 6.22
N SER A 22 -11.23 1.45 5.12
CA SER A 22 -12.44 0.65 4.86
C SER A 22 -12.17 -0.86 4.84
N TYR A 23 -11.04 -1.31 4.29
CA TYR A 23 -10.66 -2.73 4.28
C TYR A 23 -10.17 -3.22 5.63
N LYS A 24 -9.56 -2.35 6.45
CA LYS A 24 -9.20 -2.66 7.83
C LYS A 24 -10.47 -2.91 8.66
N ASP A 25 -11.45 -2.01 8.58
CA ASP A 25 -12.76 -2.16 9.23
C ASP A 25 -13.51 -3.42 8.78
N GLN A 26 -13.42 -3.78 7.50
CA GLN A 26 -14.01 -5.01 6.95
C GLN A 26 -13.22 -6.28 7.29
N GLY A 27 -12.12 -6.19 8.04
CA GLY A 27 -11.28 -7.34 8.39
C GLY A 27 -10.60 -8.02 7.18
N LYS A 28 -10.48 -7.31 6.05
CA LYS A 28 -9.87 -7.82 4.81
C LYS A 28 -8.34 -7.76 4.83
N LEU A 29 -7.76 -6.92 5.69
CA LEU A 29 -6.31 -6.72 5.83
C LEU A 29 -5.72 -7.55 6.99
N LYS A 30 -6.02 -8.86 7.05
CA LYS A 30 -5.57 -9.73 8.15
C LYS A 30 -4.05 -9.84 8.29
N SER A 31 -3.32 -9.64 7.20
CA SER A 31 -1.86 -9.72 7.17
C SER A 31 -1.17 -8.41 7.58
N ILE A 32 -1.91 -7.30 7.70
CA ILE A 32 -1.38 -6.00 8.08
C ILE A 32 -1.68 -5.77 9.56
N SER A 33 -0.64 -5.68 10.38
CA SER A 33 -0.76 -5.42 11.80
C SER A 33 -0.88 -3.93 12.11
N ASP A 34 -0.18 -3.09 11.35
CA ASP A 34 -0.17 -1.64 11.56
C ASP A 34 -0.05 -0.86 10.26
N ILE A 35 -0.60 0.37 10.24
CA ILE A 35 -0.43 1.31 9.13
C ILE A 35 -0.19 2.70 9.70
N ALA A 36 1.03 3.21 9.48
CA ALA A 36 1.38 4.59 9.79
C ALA A 36 1.17 5.48 8.56
N TRP A 37 0.50 6.60 8.77
CA TRP A 37 0.15 7.57 7.74
C TRP A 37 0.99 8.84 7.92
N ASP A 38 1.75 9.22 6.91
CA ASP A 38 2.50 10.48 6.84
C ASP A 38 1.84 11.37 5.77
N ASP A 39 0.84 12.15 6.22
CA ASP A 39 0.07 13.05 5.37
C ASP A 39 0.95 14.17 4.78
N ALA A 40 2.02 14.60 5.47
CA ALA A 40 2.91 15.67 5.00
C ALA A 40 3.73 15.26 3.78
N LYS A 41 4.06 13.96 3.67
CA LYS A 41 4.84 13.41 2.55
C LYS A 41 4.02 12.57 1.58
N ALA A 42 2.71 12.44 1.80
CA ALA A 42 1.83 11.52 1.06
C ALA A 42 2.36 10.07 1.06
N ILE A 43 2.84 9.62 2.22
CA ILE A 43 3.42 8.28 2.43
C ILE A 43 2.54 7.47 3.39
N ALA A 44 2.34 6.19 3.08
CA ALA A 44 1.75 5.22 3.98
C ALA A 44 2.76 4.08 4.23
N LEU A 45 3.00 3.74 5.49
CA LEU A 45 3.87 2.66 5.92
C LEU A 45 3.00 1.55 6.52
N ALA A 46 2.72 0.52 5.73
CA ALA A 46 2.01 -0.66 6.20
C ALA A 46 3.03 -1.70 6.71
N SER A 47 2.77 -2.26 7.88
CA SER A 47 3.60 -3.30 8.49
C SER A 47 2.74 -4.53 8.76
N GLY A 48 3.31 -5.70 8.57
CA GLY A 48 2.66 -6.98 8.82
C GLY A 48 3.64 -8.03 9.29
N THR A 49 3.14 -9.22 9.61
CA THR A 49 3.98 -10.32 10.09
C THR A 49 4.96 -10.74 9.00
N GLY A 50 6.21 -10.29 9.13
CA GLY A 50 7.31 -10.61 8.21
C GLY A 50 7.47 -9.68 7.01
N PHE A 51 6.68 -8.62 6.88
CA PHE A 51 6.84 -7.63 5.80
C PHE A 51 6.58 -6.19 6.24
N LYS A 52 7.21 -5.25 5.52
CA LYS A 52 6.95 -3.82 5.59
C LYS A 52 6.76 -3.28 4.17
N ALA A 53 5.69 -2.54 3.94
CA ALA A 53 5.37 -1.91 2.67
C ALA A 53 5.32 -0.39 2.85
N LYS A 54 6.17 0.33 2.13
CA LYS A 54 6.14 1.78 2.03
C LYS A 54 5.49 2.19 0.73
N ILE A 55 4.34 2.83 0.83
CA ILE A 55 3.54 3.32 -0.29
C ILE A 55 3.75 4.84 -0.34
N GLN A 56 4.44 5.32 -1.37
CA GLN A 56 4.66 6.74 -1.61
C GLN A 56 3.83 7.19 -2.81
N CYS A 57 2.92 8.14 -2.58
CA CYS A 57 2.10 8.72 -3.63
C CYS A 57 2.84 9.91 -4.27
N ARG A 58 2.84 9.98 -5.59
CA ARG A 58 3.31 11.13 -6.37
C ARG A 58 2.29 11.45 -7.45
N ASP A 59 2.43 12.60 -8.09
CA ASP A 59 1.57 12.97 -9.21
C ASP A 59 1.70 11.93 -10.33
N GLY A 60 0.56 11.40 -10.77
CA GLY A 60 0.52 10.41 -11.85
C GLY A 60 0.95 8.99 -11.46
N LYS A 61 1.43 8.75 -10.23
CA LYS A 61 1.94 7.42 -9.86
C LYS A 61 2.04 7.12 -8.36
N VAL A 62 2.06 5.83 -8.04
CA VAL A 62 2.32 5.30 -6.70
C VAL A 62 3.56 4.41 -6.74
N MET A 63 4.51 4.71 -5.87
CA MET A 63 5.66 3.86 -5.61
C MET A 63 5.38 2.99 -4.39
N VAL A 64 5.68 1.70 -4.47
CA VAL A 64 5.55 0.77 -3.35
C VAL A 64 6.86 0.04 -3.15
N ASP A 65 7.52 0.30 -2.03
CA ASP A 65 8.70 -0.43 -1.58
C ASP A 65 8.28 -1.51 -0.60
N LEU A 66 8.53 -2.78 -0.96
CA LEU A 66 8.22 -3.92 -0.12
C LEU A 66 9.52 -4.50 0.43
N ASP A 67 9.66 -4.47 1.75
CA ASP A 67 10.72 -5.12 2.50
C ASP A 67 10.16 -6.40 3.12
N LEU A 68 10.84 -7.52 2.86
CA LEU A 68 10.42 -8.85 3.28
C LEU A 68 11.52 -9.50 4.09
N ASN A 69 11.14 -10.09 5.23
CA ASN A 69 12.03 -10.96 5.95
C ASN A 69 12.40 -12.18 5.10
N PHE A 70 13.55 -12.78 5.38
CA PHE A 70 14.15 -13.86 4.60
C PHE A 70 13.16 -14.99 4.23
N LEU A 71 12.28 -15.37 5.15
CA LEU A 71 11.25 -16.39 4.96
C LEU A 71 10.19 -16.01 3.91
N LEU A 72 9.81 -14.73 3.83
CA LEU A 72 8.77 -14.27 2.89
C LEU A 72 9.33 -13.83 1.53
N LYS A 73 10.65 -13.80 1.36
CA LYS A 73 11.27 -13.49 0.06
C LYS A 73 10.80 -14.42 -1.06
N ALA A 74 10.55 -15.71 -0.77
CA ALA A 74 10.03 -16.67 -1.74
C ALA A 74 8.57 -16.37 -2.14
N MET A 75 7.79 -15.75 -1.27
CA MET A 75 6.39 -15.35 -1.51
C MET A 75 6.25 -13.89 -1.97
N ARG A 76 7.37 -13.24 -2.30
CA ARG A 76 7.41 -11.81 -2.68
C ARG A 76 6.41 -11.46 -3.77
N GLY A 77 6.38 -12.24 -4.86
CA GLY A 77 5.50 -11.97 -5.99
C GLY A 77 4.03 -11.96 -5.57
N GLN A 78 3.62 -12.92 -4.75
CA GLN A 78 2.24 -13.02 -4.28
C GLN A 78 1.83 -11.84 -3.36
N ILE A 79 2.76 -11.36 -2.55
CA ILE A 79 2.54 -10.17 -1.68
C ILE A 79 2.50 -8.90 -2.53
N GLU A 80 3.43 -8.75 -3.49
CA GLU A 80 3.44 -7.61 -4.43
C GLU A 80 2.14 -7.56 -5.25
N ASP A 81 1.66 -8.70 -5.76
CA ASP A 81 0.39 -8.79 -6.47
C ASP A 81 -0.82 -8.45 -5.59
N GLY A 82 -0.82 -8.91 -4.33
CA GLY A 82 -1.88 -8.57 -3.37
C GLY A 82 -1.94 -7.06 -3.06
N ILE A 83 -0.78 -6.43 -2.87
CA ILE A 83 -0.69 -4.98 -2.64
C ILE A 83 -1.08 -4.22 -3.91
N LYS A 84 -0.60 -4.65 -5.08
CA LYS A 84 -0.97 -4.09 -6.38
C LYS A 84 -2.47 -4.13 -6.60
N ALA A 85 -3.10 -5.29 -6.40
CA ALA A 85 -4.53 -5.47 -6.56
C ALA A 85 -5.33 -4.56 -5.61
N THR A 86 -4.84 -4.36 -4.39
CA THR A 86 -5.47 -3.47 -3.40
C THR A 86 -5.37 -2.01 -3.82
N ILE A 87 -4.18 -1.57 -4.25
CA ILE A 87 -3.94 -0.20 -4.70
C ILE A 87 -4.71 0.08 -5.99
N SER A 88 -4.68 -0.82 -6.98
CA SER A 88 -5.47 -0.68 -8.20
C SER A 88 -6.97 -0.57 -7.89
N LYS A 89 -7.52 -1.38 -6.96
CA LYS A 89 -8.93 -1.26 -6.51
C LYS A 89 -9.24 0.03 -5.73
N ALA A 90 -8.23 0.73 -5.23
CA ALA A 90 -8.39 2.01 -4.56
C ALA A 90 -8.36 3.19 -5.55
N LEU A 91 -7.69 3.02 -6.69
CA LEU A 91 -7.47 4.06 -7.69
C LEU A 91 -8.44 3.98 -8.89
N VAL A 92 -9.09 2.84 -9.10
CA VAL A 92 -10.25 2.67 -9.98
C VAL A 92 -11.47 3.36 -9.41
#